data_AF-A0AAW3WNY2-F1
#
_entry.id   AF-A0AAW3WNY2-F1
#
_cell.length_a   1.000
_cell.length_b   1.000
_cell.length_c   1.000
_cell.angle_alpha   90.00
_cell.angle_beta   90.00
_cell.angle_gamma   90.00
#
_symmetry.space_group_name_H-M   'P 1'
#
loop_
_entity.id
_entity.type
_entity.pdbx_description
1 polymer ?
#
loop_
_entity_poly.entity_id
_entity_poly.type
_entity_poly.pdbx_seq_one_letter_code
_entity_poly.pdbx_strand_id
1 'polypeptide(L)'
;MSKLQLSWSILQKGGAKEFHCWDEVRSVLNDLRSFSGCVTLDKLDDEDYLISEIQVRMEKGFYLVTFLNEDDEVMTLSDLTQPDENILILGHYWSARQVTKDFDLVVRIFKEFFDTGNVSTDLLN
;
A
#
# COMPACT_ATOMS: atom_id res chain seq x y z
N MET A 1 7.20 -15.89 -14.17
CA MET A 1 7.41 -15.03 -12.99
C MET A 1 6.52 -13.83 -13.20
N SER A 2 5.60 -13.56 -12.28
CA SER A 2 4.72 -12.39 -12.36
C SER A 2 5.55 -11.11 -12.44
N LYS A 3 5.23 -10.24 -13.38
CA LYS A 3 5.96 -9.00 -13.60
C LYS A 3 5.44 -7.94 -12.63
N LEU A 4 6.25 -7.64 -11.61
CA LEU A 4 5.95 -6.62 -10.60
C LEU A 4 6.64 -5.31 -10.95
N GLN A 5 5.90 -4.21 -10.85
CA GLN A 5 6.43 -2.85 -10.98
C GLN A 5 6.22 -2.12 -9.66
N LEU A 6 7.29 -1.54 -9.09
CA LEU A 6 7.13 -0.59 -7.98
C LEU A 6 7.23 0.81 -8.56
N SER A 7 6.36 1.69 -8.09
CA SER A 7 6.50 3.13 -8.27
C SER A 7 6.43 3.85 -6.93
N TRP A 8 7.11 4.98 -6.79
CA TRP A 8 7.11 5.74 -5.55
C TRP A 8 7.30 7.23 -5.81
N SER A 9 6.85 8.03 -4.84
CA SER A 9 7.09 9.47 -4.74
C SER A 9 7.24 9.85 -3.27
N ILE A 10 8.48 10.11 -2.84
CA ILE A 10 8.85 10.37 -1.44
C ILE A 10 9.78 11.59 -1.42
N LEU A 11 9.38 12.68 -0.74
CA LEU A 11 10.20 13.90 -0.58
C LEU A 11 10.93 14.36 -1.87
N GLN A 12 10.17 14.59 -2.95
CA GLN A 12 10.67 15.03 -4.26
C GLN A 12 11.56 14.01 -5.01
N LYS A 13 11.80 12.82 -4.45
CA LYS A 13 12.40 11.70 -5.16
C LYS A 13 11.30 10.74 -5.55
N GLY A 14 11.17 10.48 -6.84
CA GLY A 14 10.25 9.50 -7.37
C GLY A 14 10.92 8.62 -8.40
N GLY A 15 10.28 7.50 -8.69
CA GLY A 15 10.76 6.56 -9.68
C GLY A 15 9.75 5.45 -9.90
N ALA A 16 9.94 4.74 -11.00
CA ALA A 16 9.30 3.47 -11.27
C ALA A 16 10.36 2.53 -11.84
N LYS A 17 10.35 1.27 -11.40
CA LYS A 17 11.17 0.21 -12.02
C LYS A 17 10.49 -1.14 -11.82
N GLU A 18 10.90 -2.12 -12.62
CA GLU A 18 10.53 -3.52 -12.41
C GLU A 18 11.32 -4.08 -11.21
N PHE A 19 10.67 -4.92 -10.41
CA PHE A 19 11.30 -5.51 -9.22
C PHE A 19 11.23 -7.04 -9.28
N HIS A 20 12.33 -7.65 -8.84
CA HIS A 20 12.45 -9.10 -8.72
C HIS A 20 12.83 -9.55 -7.31
N CYS A 21 13.07 -8.61 -6.37
CA CYS A 21 13.44 -8.95 -5.01
C CYS A 21 12.70 -8.09 -3.97
N TRP A 22 12.35 -8.72 -2.86
CA TRP A 22 11.63 -8.10 -1.75
C TRP A 22 12.44 -7.02 -1.03
N ASP A 23 13.76 -7.20 -0.89
CA ASP A 23 14.61 -6.27 -0.13
C ASP A 23 14.59 -4.85 -0.71
N GLU A 24 14.47 -4.73 -2.04
CA GLU A 24 14.34 -3.44 -2.69
C GLU A 24 12.97 -2.78 -2.41
N VAL A 25 11.86 -3.54 -2.42
CA VAL A 25 10.54 -3.04 -2.04
C VAL A 25 10.55 -2.59 -0.58
N ARG A 26 11.11 -3.41 0.31
CA ARG A 26 11.26 -3.10 1.73
C ARG A 26 12.10 -1.85 1.97
N SER A 27 13.16 -1.64 1.20
CA SER A 27 13.98 -0.43 1.29
C SER A 27 13.16 0.82 1.00
N VAL A 28 12.33 0.80 -0.05
CA VAL A 28 11.48 1.94 -0.42
C VAL A 28 10.39 2.18 0.64
N LEU A 29 9.79 1.13 1.20
CA LEU A 29 8.85 1.26 2.32
C LEU A 29 9.52 1.86 3.57
N ASN A 30 10.77 1.50 3.86
CA ASN A 30 11.53 2.09 4.97
C ASN A 30 11.83 3.59 4.74
N ASP A 31 12.09 4.00 3.51
CA ASP A 31 12.23 5.41 3.16
C ASP A 31 10.91 6.15 3.40
N LEU A 32 9.79 5.54 3.00
CA LEU A 32 8.44 6.09 3.22
C LEU A 32 8.16 6.29 4.71
N ARG A 33 8.61 5.42 5.61
CA ARG A 33 8.39 5.54 7.06
C ARG A 33 8.79 6.90 7.64
N SER A 34 9.82 7.54 7.06
CA SER A 34 10.35 8.81 7.56
C SER A 34 9.70 10.04 6.91
N PHE A 35 9.01 9.86 5.78
CA PHE A 35 8.74 10.95 4.83
C PHE A 35 7.40 10.80 4.13
N SER A 36 6.60 11.87 4.10
CA SER A 36 5.32 11.84 3.40
C SER A 36 5.52 11.49 1.92
N GLY A 37 4.64 10.64 1.41
CA GLY A 37 4.76 10.12 0.06
C GLY A 37 3.81 8.97 -0.24
N CYS A 38 4.02 8.35 -1.38
CA CYS A 38 3.32 7.14 -1.78
C CYS A 38 4.28 6.10 -2.35
N VAL A 39 3.89 4.83 -2.19
CA VAL A 39 4.54 3.66 -2.78
C VAL A 39 3.45 2.77 -3.32
N THR A 40 3.60 2.35 -4.57
CA THR A 40 2.66 1.50 -5.28
C THR A 40 3.41 0.28 -5.81
N LEU A 41 2.81 -0.90 -5.65
CA LEU A 41 3.28 -2.14 -6.24
C LEU A 41 2.17 -2.69 -7.16
N ASP A 42 2.46 -2.70 -8.45
CA ASP A 42 1.56 -3.11 -9.53
C ASP A 42 1.94 -4.50 -10.04
N LYS A 43 0.93 -5.32 -10.37
CA LYS A 43 1.12 -6.51 -11.21
C LYS A 43 0.75 -6.18 -12.65
N LEU A 44 1.72 -6.33 -13.56
CA LEU A 44 1.56 -5.96 -14.97
C LEU A 44 1.02 -7.09 -15.85
N ASP A 45 1.20 -8.34 -15.41
CA ASP A 45 0.83 -9.53 -16.17
C ASP A 45 0.17 -10.53 -15.22
N ASP A 46 -1.16 -10.53 -15.07
CA ASP A 46 -1.89 -11.76 -14.70
C ASP A 46 -3.41 -11.62 -14.80
N GLU A 47 -4.04 -12.61 -15.44
CA GLU A 47 -5.51 -12.78 -15.50
C GLU A 47 -6.04 -13.55 -14.27
N ASP A 48 -5.16 -14.07 -13.40
CA ASP A 48 -5.50 -15.00 -12.31
C ASP A 48 -5.56 -14.35 -10.89
N TYR A 49 -5.33 -13.03 -10.73
CA TYR A 49 -5.36 -12.39 -9.40
C TYR A 49 -6.59 -11.49 -9.17
N LEU A 50 -7.09 -11.54 -7.95
CA LEU A 50 -8.17 -10.68 -7.45
C LEU A 50 -7.70 -9.25 -7.15
N ILE A 51 -6.39 -9.00 -7.08
CA ILE A 51 -5.80 -7.68 -6.78
C ILE A 51 -4.74 -7.37 -7.83
N SER A 52 -4.88 -6.21 -8.50
CA SER A 52 -3.98 -5.74 -9.55
C SER A 52 -2.94 -4.74 -9.04
N GLU A 53 -3.32 -3.93 -8.04
CA GLU A 53 -2.47 -2.88 -7.45
C GLU A 53 -2.62 -2.86 -5.93
N ILE A 54 -1.50 -2.66 -5.24
CA ILE A 54 -1.51 -2.17 -3.86
C ILE A 54 -0.75 -0.84 -3.75
N GLN A 55 -1.29 0.07 -2.95
CA GLN A 55 -0.69 1.38 -2.75
C GLN A 55 -0.75 1.78 -1.28
N VAL A 56 0.34 2.34 -0.77
CA VAL A 56 0.36 3.01 0.52
C VAL A 56 0.64 4.49 0.33
N ARG A 57 -0.16 5.33 0.99
CA ARG A 57 0.09 6.77 1.13
C ARG A 57 0.39 7.05 2.60
N MET A 58 1.48 7.77 2.84
CA MET A 58 1.88 8.17 4.19
C MET A 58 1.88 9.69 4.33
N GLU A 59 1.28 10.18 5.40
CA GLU A 59 1.53 11.52 5.90
C GLU A 59 1.56 11.53 7.43
N LYS A 60 2.61 12.13 8.03
CA LYS A 60 2.76 12.30 9.49
C LYS A 60 2.57 11.00 10.30
N GLY A 61 3.01 9.86 9.75
CA GLY A 61 2.94 8.55 10.40
C GLY A 61 1.58 7.85 10.32
N PHE A 62 0.62 8.40 9.57
CA PHE A 62 -0.60 7.71 9.19
C PHE A 62 -0.44 7.09 7.81
N TYR A 63 -0.83 5.83 7.68
CA TYR A 63 -0.74 5.04 6.46
C TYR A 63 -2.15 4.70 5.98
N LEU A 64 -2.47 5.12 4.76
CA LEU A 64 -3.63 4.66 4.02
C LEU A 64 -3.16 3.58 3.05
N VAL A 65 -3.67 2.37 3.17
CA VAL A 65 -3.37 1.27 2.25
C VAL A 65 -4.60 1.00 1.40
N THR A 66 -4.46 1.11 0.08
CA THR A 66 -5.53 0.84 -0.88
C THR A 66 -5.16 -0.32 -1.79
N PHE A 67 -6.19 -1.06 -2.22
CA PHE A 67 -6.10 -2.20 -3.11
C PHE A 67 -7.00 -1.93 -4.30
N LEU A 68 -6.54 -2.21 -5.51
CA LEU A 68 -7.38 -2.23 -6.71
C LEU A 68 -7.72 -3.68 -7.03
N ASN A 69 -9.00 -4.03 -7.03
CA ASN A 69 -9.43 -5.38 -7.38
C ASN A 69 -9.63 -5.56 -8.89
N GLU A 70 -10.02 -6.77 -9.31
CA GLU A 70 -10.32 -7.12 -10.71
C GLU A 70 -11.52 -6.37 -11.31
N ASP A 71 -12.42 -5.83 -10.47
CA ASP A 71 -13.60 -5.05 -10.86
C ASP A 71 -13.31 -3.53 -10.89
N ASP A 72 -12.05 -3.12 -10.84
CA ASP A 72 -11.60 -1.72 -10.73
C ASP A 72 -12.15 -0.98 -9.47
N GLU A 73 -12.56 -1.72 -8.44
CA GLU A 73 -12.97 -1.16 -7.16
C GLU A 73 -11.78 -0.97 -6.22
N VAL A 74 -11.76 0.20 -5.56
CA VAL A 74 -10.73 0.54 -4.59
C VAL A 74 -11.18 0.11 -3.20
N MET A 75 -10.47 -0.87 -2.62
CA MET A 75 -10.66 -1.31 -1.24
C MET A 75 -9.60 -0.70 -0.32
N THR A 76 -9.85 -0.68 0.99
CA THR A 76 -8.92 -0.19 2.02
C THR A 76 -9.17 -0.92 3.35
N LEU A 77 -8.31 -0.68 4.34
CA LEU A 77 -8.49 -1.18 5.71
C LEU A 77 -9.76 -0.64 6.35
N SER A 78 -10.32 -1.37 7.33
CA SER A 78 -11.50 -0.91 8.07
C SER A 78 -11.44 -1.30 9.55
N ASP A 79 -10.92 -0.39 10.37
CA ASP A 79 -10.92 -0.53 11.83
C ASP A 79 -12.10 0.26 12.43
N LEU A 80 -13.19 -0.46 12.72
CA LEU A 80 -14.41 0.12 13.32
C LEU A 80 -14.21 0.57 14.78
N THR A 81 -13.08 0.25 15.41
CA THR A 81 -12.76 0.70 16.77
C THR A 81 -12.21 2.13 16.79
N GLN A 82 -11.76 2.65 15.65
CA GLN A 82 -11.28 4.02 15.51
C GLN A 82 -12.42 5.04 15.64
N PRO A 83 -12.12 6.26 16.14
CA PRO A 83 -13.10 7.33 16.25
C PRO A 83 -13.65 7.73 14.87
N ASP A 84 -14.82 8.34 14.88
CA ASP A 84 -15.42 8.96 13.68
C ASP A 84 -14.78 10.32 13.42
N GLU A 85 -13.52 10.29 13.00
CA GLU A 85 -12.69 11.46 12.71
C GLU A 85 -12.06 11.34 11.33
N ASN A 86 -11.62 12.48 10.78
CA ASN A 86 -10.94 12.53 9.49
C ASN A 86 -9.46 12.87 9.65
N ILE A 87 -8.61 12.12 8.95
CA ILE A 87 -7.16 12.29 8.88
C ILE A 87 -6.80 12.84 7.51
N LEU A 88 -5.99 13.90 7.48
CA LEU A 88 -5.45 14.48 6.26
C LEU A 88 -4.24 13.66 5.78
N ILE A 89 -4.34 13.10 4.58
CA ILE A 89 -3.24 12.41 3.89
C ILE A 89 -3.13 12.96 2.47
N LEU A 90 -2.00 13.60 2.18
CA LEU A 90 -1.60 14.18 0.89
C LEU A 90 -2.68 15.09 0.28
N GLY A 91 -3.32 15.91 1.12
CA GLY A 91 -4.35 16.87 0.70
C GLY A 91 -5.78 16.33 0.67
N HIS A 92 -5.99 15.04 1.00
CA HIS A 92 -7.30 14.41 1.05
C HIS A 92 -7.65 13.97 2.48
N TYR A 93 -8.93 14.09 2.84
CA TYR A 93 -9.43 13.60 4.13
C TYR A 93 -9.92 12.16 4.01
N TRP A 94 -9.49 11.33 4.94
CA TRP A 94 -9.85 9.91 5.05
C TRP A 94 -10.38 9.62 6.45
N SER A 95 -11.31 8.69 6.58
CA SER A 95 -11.76 8.29 7.91
C SER A 95 -10.59 7.69 8.69
N ALA A 96 -10.51 7.97 10.00
CA ALA A 96 -9.55 7.35 10.90
C ALA A 96 -9.65 5.81 10.87
N ARG A 97 -10.84 5.28 10.52
CA ARG A 97 -11.10 3.85 10.33
C ARG A 97 -10.40 3.23 9.13
N GLN A 98 -9.96 4.05 8.17
CA GLN A 98 -9.33 3.59 6.92
C GLN A 98 -7.80 3.69 6.95
N VAL A 99 -7.23 4.15 8.06
CA VAL A 99 -5.80 4.40 8.19
C VAL A 99 -5.23 3.65 9.37
N THR A 100 -3.96 3.28 9.26
CA THR A 100 -3.23 2.64 10.35
C THR A 100 -2.00 3.46 10.72
N LYS A 101 -1.49 3.26 11.94
CA LYS A 101 -0.17 3.72 12.38
C LYS A 101 0.84 2.56 12.46
N ASP A 102 0.37 1.32 12.28
CA ASP A 102 1.20 0.13 12.32
C ASP A 102 1.94 -0.03 10.99
N PHE A 103 3.20 0.40 10.97
CA PHE A 103 4.07 0.22 9.82
C PHE A 103 4.38 -1.26 9.55
N ASP A 104 4.45 -2.10 10.58
CA ASP A 104 4.73 -3.53 10.40
C ASP A 104 3.54 -4.24 9.74
N LEU A 105 2.30 -3.76 9.97
CA LEU A 105 1.13 -4.18 9.18
C LEU A 105 1.28 -3.81 7.71
N VAL A 106 1.68 -2.58 7.38
CA VAL A 106 1.91 -2.14 5.99
C VAL A 106 2.95 -3.04 5.31
N VAL A 107 4.07 -3.32 5.98
CA VAL A 107 5.13 -4.18 5.45
C VAL A 107 4.63 -5.62 5.24
N ARG A 108 3.81 -6.16 6.15
CA ARG A 108 3.22 -7.50 6.01
C ARG A 108 2.27 -7.59 4.81
N ILE A 109 1.40 -6.59 4.63
CA ILE A 109 0.48 -6.51 3.48
C ILE A 109 1.26 -6.51 2.17
N PHE A 110 2.28 -5.65 2.06
CA PHE A 110 3.12 -5.59 0.86
C PHE A 110 3.89 -6.88 0.63
N LYS A 111 4.34 -7.56 1.69
CA LYS A 111 5.03 -8.85 1.57
C LYS A 111 4.11 -9.93 1.03
N GLU A 112 2.90 -10.02 1.56
CA GLU A 112 1.92 -11.03 1.12
C GLU A 112 1.55 -10.84 -0.34
N PHE A 113 1.29 -9.60 -0.76
CA PHE A 113 1.02 -9.29 -2.16
C PHE A 113 2.22 -9.60 -3.06
N PHE A 114 3.44 -9.28 -2.62
CA PHE A 114 4.66 -9.61 -3.36
C PHE A 114 4.83 -11.13 -3.56
N ASP A 115 4.54 -11.93 -2.52
CA ASP A 115 4.71 -13.39 -2.56
C ASP A 115 3.61 -14.12 -3.31
N THR A 116 2.36 -13.64 -3.19
CA THR A 116 1.18 -14.40 -3.60
C THR A 116 0.38 -13.72 -4.71
N GLY A 117 0.50 -12.40 -4.88
CA GLY A 117 -0.42 -11.61 -5.70
C GLY A 117 -1.74 -11.27 -5.06
N ASN A 118 -1.94 -11.61 -3.79
CA ASN A 118 -3.17 -11.35 -3.07
C ASN A 118 -2.85 -10.92 -1.63
N VAL A 119 -3.88 -10.49 -0.90
CA VAL A 119 -3.79 -10.10 0.50
C VAL A 119 -4.94 -10.78 1.24
N SER A 120 -4.60 -11.56 2.26
CA SER A 120 -5.58 -12.25 3.09
C SER A 120 -6.50 -11.26 3.81
N THR A 121 -7.77 -11.61 3.91
CA THR A 121 -8.76 -10.83 4.67
C THR A 121 -8.41 -10.71 6.14
N ASP A 122 -7.60 -11.64 6.68
CA ASP A 122 -7.13 -11.61 8.06
C ASP A 122 -6.19 -10.42 8.35
N LEU A 123 -5.53 -9.85 7.31
CA LEU A 123 -4.73 -8.64 7.43
C LEU A 123 -5.53 -7.34 7.24
N LEU A 124 -6.81 -7.43 6.83
CA LEU A 124 -7.65 -6.29 6.50
C LEU A 124 -8.61 -5.89 7.64
N ASN A 125 -8.61 -6.64 8.76
CA ASN A 125 -9.48 -6.50 9.93
C ASN A 125 -8.85 -5.72 11.08
#